data_AF-A0A9N8DI77-F1
#
_entry.id   AF-A0A9N8DI77-F1
#
_cell.length_a   1.000
_cell.length_b   1.000
_cell.length_c   1.000
_cell.angle_alpha   90.00
_cell.angle_beta   90.00
_cell.angle_gamma   90.00
#
_symmetry.space_group_name_H-M   'P 1'
#
loop_
_entity.id
_entity.type
_entity.pdbx_description
1 polymer ?
#
loop_
_entity_poly.entity_id
_entity_poly.type
_entity_poly.pdbx_seq_one_letter_code
_entity_poly.pdbx_strand_id
1 'polypeptide(L)'
;MAASGQEVTPEMCFQGFGGLQFRFDAYDRYNEFFRNDSSLISITAGIYTGPENIEEYVRFGGTTNPMVGLADGYHQPGLRGIVNGTCEILLFTNSWYEFLPGAARGGKMNATLMSLIEYDAIENYMKNFILYLPPAWMDGIFAQYAGTDRTRDFVCRTMRDSCPDVWEANEEVFSQATVAMEGRAADQDLIPCKSLLRDMPHVEGANLYVDGDSQGCRALHSVYASTNSDHCPHMSFVPIKDVNGKIKCQESAGLSTSDYFTQEDLDKFDAFVQESSFRVDYPSGARLFDMEEMTEEEILGFYGDVALGEIETEIEVDASSAKIGMSGFALAVLVSFLL
;
A
#
# COMPACT_ATOMS: atom_id res chain seq x y z
N MET A 1 -21.28 -17.33 -21.33
CA MET A 1 -20.35 -16.75 -22.31
C MET A 1 -21.15 -16.22 -23.49
N ALA A 2 -20.92 -14.96 -23.84
CA ALA A 2 -21.62 -14.29 -24.93
C ALA A 2 -21.07 -14.73 -26.30
N ALA A 3 -21.89 -14.76 -27.34
CA ALA A 3 -21.39 -14.96 -28.70
C ALA A 3 -20.71 -13.69 -29.21
N SER A 4 -19.70 -13.83 -30.09
CA SER A 4 -19.10 -12.67 -30.77
C SER A 4 -20.18 -11.85 -31.49
N GLY A 5 -20.25 -10.54 -31.18
CA GLY A 5 -21.29 -9.62 -31.68
C GLY A 5 -22.54 -9.50 -30.80
N GLN A 6 -22.62 -10.22 -29.67
CA GLN A 6 -23.66 -10.00 -28.67
C GLN A 6 -23.40 -8.70 -27.89
N GLU A 7 -24.45 -7.90 -27.73
CA GLU A 7 -24.42 -6.71 -26.88
C GLU A 7 -24.28 -7.11 -25.41
N VAL A 8 -23.33 -6.49 -24.70
CA VAL A 8 -23.08 -6.75 -23.27
C VAL A 8 -24.09 -5.95 -22.44
N THR A 9 -24.79 -6.64 -21.53
CA THR A 9 -25.79 -6.01 -20.63
C THR A 9 -25.27 -5.90 -19.19
N PRO A 10 -25.86 -5.04 -18.34
CA PRO A 10 -25.53 -4.97 -16.91
C PRO A 10 -25.61 -6.32 -16.18
N GLU A 11 -26.61 -7.14 -16.49
CA GLU A 11 -26.77 -8.47 -15.88
C GLU A 11 -25.61 -9.38 -16.28
N MET A 12 -25.14 -9.31 -17.52
CA MET A 12 -23.97 -10.06 -17.98
C MET A 12 -22.69 -9.62 -17.25
N CYS A 13 -22.55 -8.31 -16.98
CA CYS A 13 -21.43 -7.79 -16.21
C CYS A 13 -21.39 -8.39 -14.80
N PHE A 14 -22.48 -8.30 -14.04
CA PHE A 14 -22.50 -8.78 -12.66
C PHE A 14 -22.48 -10.31 -12.55
N GLN A 15 -23.22 -11.02 -13.42
CA GLN A 15 -23.18 -12.49 -13.42
C GLN A 15 -21.82 -13.03 -13.85
N GLY A 16 -21.18 -12.39 -14.83
CA GLY A 16 -19.85 -12.74 -15.30
C GLY A 16 -18.80 -12.48 -14.22
N PHE A 17 -18.75 -11.25 -13.70
CA PHE A 17 -17.81 -10.85 -12.66
C PHE A 17 -18.00 -11.66 -11.36
N GLY A 18 -19.24 -11.81 -10.87
CA GLY A 18 -19.54 -12.66 -9.73
C GLY A 18 -19.23 -14.14 -9.99
N GLY A 19 -19.41 -14.59 -11.23
CA GLY A 19 -19.07 -15.93 -11.70
C GLY A 19 -17.57 -16.22 -11.73
N LEU A 20 -16.69 -15.21 -11.84
CA LEU A 20 -15.24 -15.39 -11.69
C LEU A 20 -14.88 -15.91 -10.29
N GLN A 21 -15.69 -15.59 -9.28
CA GLN A 21 -15.40 -15.85 -7.88
C GLN A 21 -14.00 -15.34 -7.51
N PHE A 22 -13.67 -14.13 -8.00
CA PHE A 22 -12.38 -13.51 -7.77
C PHE A 22 -12.14 -13.34 -6.26
N ARG A 23 -10.92 -13.67 -5.85
CA ARG A 23 -10.42 -13.47 -4.50
C ARG A 23 -8.98 -12.98 -4.57
N PHE A 24 -8.66 -11.92 -3.84
CA PHE A 24 -7.31 -11.37 -3.80
C PHE A 24 -6.27 -12.39 -3.29
N ASP A 25 -6.65 -13.31 -2.41
CA ASP A 25 -5.77 -14.31 -1.80
C ASP A 25 -5.73 -15.66 -2.56
N ALA A 26 -6.46 -15.79 -3.68
CA ALA A 26 -6.46 -17.00 -4.51
C ALA A 26 -5.34 -16.95 -5.57
N TYR A 27 -4.09 -16.79 -5.11
CA TYR A 27 -2.91 -16.58 -5.95
C TYR A 27 -2.73 -17.65 -7.02
N ASP A 28 -3.01 -18.91 -6.69
CA ASP A 28 -2.95 -20.06 -7.59
C ASP A 28 -3.91 -19.98 -8.79
N ARG A 29 -4.91 -19.09 -8.71
CA ARG A 29 -5.94 -18.86 -9.74
C ARG A 29 -5.76 -17.55 -10.50
N TYR A 30 -4.68 -16.79 -10.31
CA TYR A 30 -4.52 -15.49 -10.97
C TYR A 30 -4.54 -15.56 -12.50
N ASN A 31 -4.04 -16.66 -13.08
CA ASN A 31 -4.14 -16.92 -14.52
C ASN A 31 -5.58 -17.17 -15.03
N GLU A 32 -6.54 -17.44 -14.13
CA GLU A 32 -7.97 -17.51 -14.47
C GLU A 32 -8.61 -16.12 -14.49
N PHE A 33 -8.09 -15.20 -13.68
CA PHE A 33 -8.66 -13.86 -13.48
C PHE A 33 -8.05 -12.81 -14.42
N PHE A 34 -6.76 -12.97 -14.71
CA PHE A 34 -5.94 -12.02 -15.45
C PHE A 34 -5.22 -12.71 -16.62
N ARG A 35 -4.95 -11.94 -17.67
CA ARG A 35 -4.19 -12.33 -18.85
C ARG A 35 -2.88 -11.55 -18.91
N ASN A 36 -2.01 -11.89 -19.86
CA ASN A 36 -0.71 -11.22 -20.03
C ASN A 36 -0.84 -9.73 -20.38
N ASP A 37 -1.98 -9.30 -20.92
CA ASP A 37 -2.30 -7.90 -21.21
C ASP A 37 -3.16 -7.24 -20.12
N SER A 38 -3.50 -7.96 -19.05
CA SER A 38 -4.15 -7.37 -17.88
C SER A 38 -3.20 -6.48 -17.11
N SER A 39 -3.70 -5.44 -16.46
CA SER A 39 -2.89 -4.60 -15.57
C SER A 39 -3.58 -4.27 -14.26
N LEU A 40 -2.82 -4.25 -13.17
CA LEU A 40 -3.16 -3.52 -11.96
C LEU A 40 -2.44 -2.17 -12.00
N ILE A 41 -3.20 -1.09 -11.85
CA ILE A 41 -2.70 0.27 -11.89
C ILE A 41 -2.92 0.88 -10.52
N SER A 42 -1.85 1.01 -9.75
CA SER A 42 -1.86 1.79 -8.52
C SER A 42 -1.42 3.20 -8.84
N ILE A 43 -2.31 4.18 -8.65
CA ILE A 43 -2.00 5.59 -8.96
C ILE A 43 -0.72 6.04 -8.25
N THR A 44 -0.46 5.52 -7.04
CA THR A 44 0.70 5.91 -6.24
C THR A 44 1.89 4.95 -6.34
N ALA A 45 1.70 3.70 -6.76
CA ALA A 45 2.74 2.67 -6.77
C ALA A 45 3.10 2.11 -8.16
N GLY A 46 2.49 2.62 -9.23
CA GLY A 46 2.83 2.29 -10.61
C GLY A 46 1.94 1.22 -11.26
N ILE A 47 2.42 0.64 -12.36
CA ILE A 47 1.67 -0.27 -13.23
C ILE A 47 2.29 -1.67 -13.21
N TYR A 48 1.45 -2.67 -12.96
CA TYR A 48 1.79 -4.08 -12.84
C TYR A 48 1.04 -4.87 -13.92
N THR A 49 1.74 -5.30 -14.97
CA THR A 49 1.11 -5.96 -16.13
C THR A 49 1.37 -7.46 -16.12
N GLY A 50 0.33 -8.23 -16.41
CA GLY A 50 0.34 -9.69 -16.40
C GLY A 50 0.07 -10.29 -15.01
N PRO A 51 -0.39 -11.55 -14.97
CA PRO A 51 -0.86 -12.20 -13.75
C PRO A 51 0.21 -12.24 -12.65
N GLU A 52 1.47 -12.53 -13.00
CA GLU A 52 2.58 -12.65 -12.04
C GLU A 52 2.89 -11.31 -11.33
N ASN A 53 3.00 -10.21 -12.09
CA ASN A 53 3.28 -8.89 -11.50
C ASN A 53 2.08 -8.37 -10.69
N ILE A 54 0.85 -8.69 -11.10
CA ILE A 54 -0.36 -8.34 -10.34
C ILE A 54 -0.40 -9.14 -9.03
N GLU A 55 -0.09 -10.44 -9.07
CA GLU A 55 0.00 -11.29 -7.88
C GLU A 55 1.01 -10.75 -6.88
N GLU A 56 2.21 -10.41 -7.35
CA GLU A 56 3.26 -9.85 -6.51
C GLU A 56 2.80 -8.55 -5.82
N TYR A 57 2.14 -7.64 -6.55
CA TYR A 57 1.57 -6.45 -5.95
C TYR A 57 0.55 -6.75 -4.85
N VAL A 58 -0.40 -7.66 -5.12
CA VAL A 58 -1.44 -8.00 -4.14
C VAL A 58 -0.85 -8.68 -2.90
N ARG A 59 0.20 -9.49 -3.05
CA ARG A 59 0.94 -10.09 -1.93
C ARG A 59 1.54 -9.07 -0.98
N PHE A 60 1.94 -7.90 -1.47
CA PHE A 60 2.41 -6.81 -0.61
C PHE A 60 1.28 -6.22 0.26
N GLY A 61 0.08 -6.08 -0.29
CA GLY A 61 -1.08 -5.59 0.47
C GLY A 61 -1.70 -6.63 1.41
N GLY A 62 -1.33 -7.91 1.25
CA GLY A 62 -1.88 -9.04 2.01
C GLY A 62 -0.96 -9.58 3.10
N THR A 63 -1.40 -10.65 3.76
CA THR A 63 -0.72 -11.29 4.91
C THR A 63 0.58 -12.02 4.57
N THR A 64 0.95 -12.06 3.29
CA THR A 64 2.26 -12.54 2.84
C THR A 64 3.36 -11.50 3.03
N ASN A 65 2.99 -10.23 3.19
CA ASN A 65 3.91 -9.19 3.60
C ASN A 65 4.22 -9.35 5.09
N PRO A 66 5.50 -9.41 5.51
CA PRO A 66 5.88 -9.57 6.92
C PRO A 66 5.40 -8.42 7.82
N MET A 67 4.98 -7.28 7.25
CA MET A 67 4.41 -6.16 7.98
C MET A 67 2.91 -6.32 8.27
N VAL A 68 2.20 -7.19 7.57
CA VAL A 68 0.72 -7.26 7.60
C VAL A 68 0.26 -8.58 8.24
N GLY A 69 -0.41 -8.49 9.38
CA GLY A 69 -0.96 -9.64 10.11
C GLY A 69 -2.38 -10.00 9.69
N LEU A 70 -3.20 -8.99 9.38
CA LEU A 70 -4.57 -9.16 8.90
C LEU A 70 -4.86 -8.10 7.84
N ALA A 71 -5.54 -8.52 6.78
CA ALA A 71 -6.21 -7.65 5.82
C ALA A 71 -7.61 -8.23 5.56
N ASP A 72 -8.65 -7.52 5.97
CA ASP A 72 -10.05 -7.89 5.76
C ASP A 72 -10.83 -6.69 5.24
N GLY A 73 -11.96 -6.89 4.55
CA GLY A 73 -12.69 -5.80 3.96
C GLY A 73 -14.15 -6.06 3.67
N TYR A 74 -14.91 -4.96 3.64
CA TYR A 74 -16.25 -4.92 3.10
C TYR A 74 -16.23 -4.20 1.74
N HIS A 75 -16.93 -4.76 0.76
CA HIS A 75 -16.94 -4.25 -0.60
C HIS A 75 -18.36 -3.85 -1.03
N GLN A 76 -18.48 -2.72 -1.72
CA GLN A 76 -19.71 -2.25 -2.35
C GLN A 76 -19.44 -2.01 -3.84
N PRO A 77 -19.79 -2.98 -4.71
CA PRO A 77 -19.65 -2.80 -6.16
C PRO A 77 -20.83 -1.98 -6.73
N GLY A 78 -20.53 -1.20 -7.76
CA GLY A 78 -21.51 -0.50 -8.58
C GLY A 78 -21.09 -0.49 -10.04
N LEU A 79 -22.05 -0.64 -10.96
CA LEU A 79 -21.75 -0.51 -12.38
C LEU A 79 -21.59 0.96 -12.73
N ARG A 80 -20.40 1.36 -13.19
CA ARG A 80 -20.14 2.69 -13.74
C ARG A 80 -20.67 2.80 -15.16
N GLY A 81 -20.44 1.77 -15.99
CA GLY A 81 -20.89 1.76 -17.38
C GLY A 81 -20.45 0.52 -18.15
N ILE A 82 -20.77 0.50 -19.45
CA ILE A 82 -20.31 -0.51 -20.40
C ILE A 82 -19.73 0.22 -21.60
N VAL A 83 -18.43 0.01 -21.86
CA VAL A 83 -17.68 0.70 -22.92
C VAL A 83 -17.07 -0.35 -23.83
N ASN A 84 -17.51 -0.38 -25.10
CA ASN A 84 -17.00 -1.32 -26.11
C ASN A 84 -17.04 -2.81 -25.67
N GLY A 85 -18.08 -3.20 -24.93
CA GLY A 85 -18.22 -4.57 -24.40
C GLY A 85 -17.42 -4.85 -23.12
N THR A 86 -16.66 -3.87 -22.62
CA THR A 86 -16.00 -3.93 -21.30
C THR A 86 -16.92 -3.32 -20.25
N CYS A 87 -17.16 -4.05 -19.17
CA CYS A 87 -17.88 -3.58 -18.00
C CYS A 87 -16.95 -2.76 -17.13
N GLU A 88 -17.33 -1.53 -16.80
CA GLU A 88 -16.64 -0.69 -15.85
C GLU A 88 -17.35 -0.79 -14.50
N ILE A 89 -16.72 -1.46 -13.53
CA ILE A 89 -17.27 -1.69 -12.19
C ILE A 89 -16.50 -0.81 -11.21
N LEU A 90 -17.18 0.13 -10.59
CA LEU A 90 -16.64 0.94 -9.50
C LEU A 90 -16.82 0.16 -8.19
N LEU A 91 -15.72 -0.06 -7.47
CA LEU A 91 -15.69 -0.82 -6.22
C LEU A 91 -15.25 0.10 -5.09
N PHE A 92 -16.12 0.30 -4.11
CA PHE A 92 -15.72 0.92 -2.85
C PHE A 92 -15.41 -0.16 -1.83
N THR A 93 -14.29 -0.02 -1.14
CA THR A 93 -13.84 -1.01 -0.16
C THR A 93 -13.54 -0.32 1.16
N ASN A 94 -14.02 -0.88 2.27
CA ASN A 94 -13.55 -0.51 3.61
C ASN A 94 -12.68 -1.66 4.14
N SER A 95 -11.38 -1.42 4.27
CA SER A 95 -10.36 -2.41 4.58
C SER A 95 -9.76 -2.19 5.97
N TRP A 96 -9.76 -3.24 6.78
CA TRP A 96 -9.08 -3.33 8.08
C TRP A 96 -7.71 -3.95 7.91
N TYR A 97 -6.70 -3.26 8.44
CA TYR A 97 -5.32 -3.71 8.47
C TYR A 97 -4.84 -3.87 9.91
N GLU A 98 -4.17 -4.98 10.18
CA GLU A 98 -3.35 -5.16 11.39
C GLU A 98 -1.88 -5.24 10.97
N PHE A 99 -1.05 -4.36 11.53
CA PHE A 99 0.40 -4.33 11.29
C PHE A 99 1.13 -5.07 12.40
N LEU A 100 2.09 -5.90 12.00
CA LEU A 100 2.90 -6.69 12.92
C LEU A 100 4.16 -5.91 13.34
N PRO A 101 4.53 -5.95 14.63
CA PRO A 101 5.66 -5.20 15.17
C PRO A 101 7.05 -5.70 14.71
N GLY A 102 7.12 -6.68 13.79
CA GLY A 102 8.36 -7.30 13.35
C GLY A 102 9.14 -6.47 12.31
N ALA A 103 8.46 -6.06 11.24
CA ALA A 103 9.06 -5.30 10.13
C ALA A 103 8.51 -3.86 10.01
N ALA A 104 7.49 -3.53 10.80
CA ALA A 104 6.84 -2.22 10.87
C ALA A 104 6.47 -1.91 12.33
N ARG A 105 5.91 -0.73 12.57
CA ARG A 105 5.24 -0.41 13.83
C ARG A 105 3.99 -1.29 13.99
N GLY A 106 3.77 -1.87 15.17
CA GLY A 106 2.54 -2.61 15.43
C GLY A 106 1.32 -1.67 15.47
N GLY A 107 0.16 -2.14 15.01
CA GLY A 107 -1.09 -1.39 15.20
C GLY A 107 -2.23 -1.79 14.28
N LYS A 108 -3.31 -1.01 14.30
CA LYS A 108 -4.53 -1.26 13.53
C LYS A 108 -4.99 0.00 12.82
N MET A 109 -5.32 -0.17 11.55
CA MET A 109 -5.86 0.89 10.70
C MET A 109 -7.10 0.38 9.97
N ASN A 110 -8.03 1.27 9.69
CA ASN A 110 -9.01 1.04 8.65
C ASN A 110 -8.91 2.14 7.60
N ALA A 111 -9.09 1.78 6.34
CA ALA A 111 -9.20 2.75 5.27
C ALA A 111 -10.26 2.36 4.25
N THR A 112 -10.79 3.40 3.64
CA THR A 112 -11.73 3.32 2.56
C THR A 112 -10.98 3.56 1.26
N LEU A 113 -11.08 2.63 0.32
CA LEU A 113 -10.39 2.62 -0.97
C LEU A 113 -11.42 2.65 -2.09
N MET A 114 -11.02 3.15 -3.26
CA MET A 114 -11.81 3.08 -4.49
C MET A 114 -11.04 2.31 -5.55
N SER A 115 -11.72 1.47 -6.30
CA SER A 115 -11.14 0.81 -7.46
C SER A 115 -12.07 0.86 -8.65
N LEU A 116 -11.49 0.96 -9.85
CA LEU A 116 -12.19 0.78 -11.11
C LEU A 116 -11.72 -0.54 -11.72
N ILE A 117 -12.66 -1.46 -11.92
CA ILE A 117 -12.41 -2.75 -12.56
C ILE A 117 -12.97 -2.69 -13.96
N GLU A 118 -12.10 -2.86 -14.95
CA GLU A 118 -12.48 -3.05 -16.35
C GLU A 118 -12.53 -4.56 -16.64
N TYR A 119 -13.74 -5.10 -16.71
CA TYR A 119 -14.00 -6.53 -16.90
C TYR A 119 -14.52 -6.81 -18.31
N ASP A 120 -13.84 -7.70 -19.04
CA ASP A 120 -14.32 -8.16 -20.36
C ASP A 120 -15.33 -9.29 -20.14
N ALA A 121 -16.62 -9.00 -20.35
CA ALA A 121 -17.70 -9.95 -20.13
C ALA A 121 -17.86 -11.01 -21.24
N ILE A 122 -17.24 -10.79 -22.41
CA ILE A 122 -17.27 -11.74 -23.51
C ILE A 122 -16.21 -12.81 -23.26
N GLU A 123 -14.99 -12.34 -22.98
CA GLU A 123 -13.80 -13.15 -22.80
C GLU A 123 -13.60 -13.63 -21.35
N ASN A 124 -14.41 -13.10 -20.42
CA ASN A 124 -14.50 -13.45 -19.01
C ASN A 124 -13.15 -13.33 -18.25
N TYR A 125 -12.56 -12.13 -18.24
CA TYR A 125 -11.35 -11.82 -17.46
C TYR A 125 -11.29 -10.33 -17.08
N MET A 126 -10.50 -9.99 -16.06
CA MET A 126 -10.25 -8.59 -15.69
C MET A 126 -9.12 -8.01 -16.54
N LYS A 127 -9.43 -6.97 -17.30
CA LYS A 127 -8.46 -6.27 -18.15
C LYS A 127 -7.66 -5.26 -17.34
N ASN A 128 -8.33 -4.39 -16.58
CA ASN A 128 -7.65 -3.45 -15.70
C ASN A 128 -8.25 -3.48 -14.29
N PHE A 129 -7.39 -3.39 -13.29
CA PHE A 129 -7.75 -3.13 -11.90
C PHE A 129 -7.05 -1.83 -11.48
N ILE A 130 -7.76 -0.72 -11.47
CA ILE A 130 -7.19 0.59 -11.14
C ILE A 130 -7.53 0.93 -9.70
N LEU A 131 -6.52 1.23 -8.90
CA LEU A 131 -6.62 1.43 -7.45
C LEU A 131 -6.32 2.89 -7.10
N TYR A 132 -7.28 3.52 -6.43
CA TYR A 132 -7.13 4.80 -5.74
C TYR A 132 -6.96 4.57 -4.25
N LEU A 133 -5.82 5.04 -3.72
CA LEU A 133 -5.45 4.97 -2.32
C LEU A 133 -5.48 6.40 -1.77
N PRO A 134 -6.31 6.70 -0.75
CA PRO A 134 -6.36 8.04 -0.19
C PRO A 134 -5.01 8.48 0.38
N PRO A 135 -4.66 9.77 0.33
CA PRO A 135 -3.41 10.27 0.90
C PRO A 135 -3.21 9.89 2.37
N ALA A 136 -4.26 9.92 3.19
CA ALA A 136 -4.15 9.54 4.60
C ALA A 136 -3.82 8.04 4.81
N TRP A 137 -4.23 7.17 3.88
CA TRP A 137 -3.80 5.78 3.90
C TRP A 137 -2.33 5.65 3.50
N MET A 138 -1.89 6.35 2.45
CA MET A 138 -0.49 6.34 2.01
C MET A 138 0.45 6.85 3.12
N ASP A 139 0.11 7.97 3.76
CA ASP A 139 0.85 8.52 4.89
C ASP A 139 0.83 7.54 6.08
N GLY A 140 -0.34 6.99 6.42
CA GLY A 140 -0.48 5.99 7.47
C GLY A 140 0.45 4.79 7.27
N ILE A 141 0.44 4.17 6.08
CA ILE A 141 1.29 3.02 5.78
C ILE A 141 2.77 3.41 5.78
N PHE A 142 3.16 4.39 4.96
CA PHE A 142 4.57 4.59 4.64
C PHE A 142 5.30 5.52 5.60
N ALA A 143 4.61 6.50 6.19
CA ALA A 143 5.20 7.39 7.19
C ALA A 143 5.00 6.85 8.62
N GLN A 144 3.79 6.40 8.99
CA GLN A 144 3.51 6.04 10.39
C GLN A 144 3.90 4.58 10.72
N TYR A 145 3.54 3.62 9.87
CA TYR A 145 3.81 2.20 10.13
C TYR A 145 5.18 1.75 9.61
N ALA A 146 5.53 2.10 8.37
CA ALA A 146 6.78 1.72 7.71
C ALA A 146 7.90 2.77 7.88
N GLY A 147 7.61 3.95 8.40
CA GLY A 147 8.61 5.01 8.65
C GLY A 147 9.52 4.77 9.86
N THR A 148 9.69 3.50 10.27
CA THR A 148 10.40 3.11 11.50
C THR A 148 11.81 2.60 11.22
N ASP A 149 12.65 2.57 12.26
CA ASP A 149 13.96 1.94 12.20
C ASP A 149 13.90 0.44 11.92
N ARG A 150 12.81 -0.25 12.32
CA ARG A 150 12.61 -1.67 12.01
C ARG A 150 12.46 -1.91 10.51
N THR A 151 11.72 -1.04 9.83
CA THR A 151 11.57 -1.10 8.39
C THR A 151 12.88 -0.73 7.69
N ARG A 152 13.61 0.29 8.18
CA ARG A 152 14.95 0.64 7.64
C ARG A 152 15.94 -0.52 7.79
N ASP A 153 15.94 -1.19 8.95
CA ASP A 153 16.72 -2.40 9.20
C ASP A 153 16.37 -3.50 8.20
N PHE A 154 15.07 -3.74 7.98
CA PHE A 154 14.60 -4.73 7.01
C PHE A 154 15.07 -4.40 5.58
N VAL A 155 14.88 -3.16 5.13
CA VAL A 155 15.32 -2.69 3.81
C VAL A 155 16.83 -2.89 3.63
N CYS A 156 17.64 -2.41 4.58
CA CYS A 156 19.10 -2.48 4.48
C CYS A 156 19.63 -3.92 4.56
N ARG A 157 19.02 -4.78 5.40
CA ARG A 157 19.36 -6.21 5.44
C ARG A 157 19.02 -6.90 4.13
N THR A 158 17.82 -6.67 3.58
CA THR A 158 17.45 -7.24 2.27
C THR A 158 18.41 -6.77 1.18
N MET A 159 18.78 -5.48 1.16
CA MET A 159 19.75 -4.97 0.20
C MET A 159 21.10 -5.68 0.33
N ARG A 160 21.63 -5.83 1.55
CA ARG A 160 22.93 -6.48 1.80
C ARG A 160 22.90 -7.99 1.50
N ASP A 161 21.88 -8.67 2.01
CA ASP A 161 21.85 -10.14 2.11
C ASP A 161 21.23 -10.78 0.85
N SER A 162 20.21 -10.15 0.26
CA SER A 162 19.50 -10.67 -0.92
C SER A 162 19.95 -10.00 -2.22
N CYS A 163 20.52 -8.79 -2.15
CA CYS A 163 20.88 -7.98 -3.32
C CYS A 163 22.34 -7.47 -3.29
N PRO A 164 23.35 -8.35 -3.12
CA PRO A 164 24.75 -7.93 -2.89
C PRO A 164 25.30 -7.01 -3.99
N ASP A 165 24.92 -7.21 -5.26
CA ASP A 165 25.35 -6.36 -6.36
C ASP A 165 24.81 -4.92 -6.22
N VAL A 166 23.58 -4.78 -5.71
CA VAL A 166 22.98 -3.46 -5.43
C VAL A 166 23.63 -2.84 -4.20
N TRP A 167 23.93 -3.63 -3.17
CA TRP A 167 24.67 -3.15 -2.01
C TRP A 167 26.04 -2.58 -2.43
N GLU A 168 26.82 -3.33 -3.22
CA GLU A 168 28.12 -2.91 -3.75
C GLU A 168 28.01 -1.62 -4.57
N ALA A 169 27.00 -1.52 -5.44
CA ALA A 169 26.75 -0.33 -6.24
C ALA A 169 26.48 0.95 -5.43
N ASN A 170 26.09 0.81 -4.16
CA ASN A 170 25.80 1.93 -3.27
C ASN A 170 26.95 2.25 -2.28
N GLU A 171 28.09 1.55 -2.33
CA GLU A 171 29.21 1.78 -1.40
C GLU A 171 29.73 3.23 -1.41
N GLU A 172 29.78 3.86 -2.59
CA GLU A 172 30.23 5.25 -2.70
C GLU A 172 29.29 6.21 -1.95
N VAL A 173 27.97 6.08 -2.15
CA VAL A 173 26.98 6.94 -1.46
C VAL A 173 26.90 6.61 0.03
N PHE A 174 27.11 5.35 0.43
CA PHE A 174 27.25 4.97 1.83
C PHE A 174 28.43 5.66 2.50
N SER A 175 29.58 5.77 1.82
CA SER A 175 30.76 6.45 2.36
C SER A 175 30.55 7.95 2.61
N GLN A 176 29.55 8.55 1.96
CA GLN A 176 29.22 9.97 2.03
C GLN A 176 28.07 10.26 3.01
N ALA A 177 27.35 9.25 3.48
CA ALA A 177 26.23 9.41 4.38
C ALA A 177 26.69 10.01 5.72
N THR A 178 25.96 11.01 6.23
CA THR A 178 26.29 11.65 7.51
C THR A 178 25.87 10.75 8.66
N VAL A 179 26.85 10.08 9.28
CA VAL A 179 26.62 9.12 10.36
C VAL A 179 26.40 9.83 11.71
N ALA A 180 25.17 10.23 11.97
CA ALA A 180 24.73 10.70 13.29
C ALA A 180 24.08 9.60 14.15
N MET A 181 24.02 8.35 13.67
CA MET A 181 23.32 7.27 14.37
C MET A 181 24.25 6.52 15.33
N GLU A 182 23.84 6.44 16.60
CA GLU A 182 24.32 5.41 17.52
C GLU A 182 23.61 4.10 17.17
N GLY A 183 24.37 3.04 16.89
CA GLY A 183 23.83 1.73 16.55
C GLY A 183 24.35 0.64 17.48
N ARG A 184 23.59 -0.45 17.61
CA ARG A 184 24.10 -1.68 18.25
C ARG A 184 25.32 -2.18 17.48
N ALA A 185 26.32 -2.70 18.19
CA ALA A 185 27.57 -3.17 17.58
C ALA A 185 27.37 -4.21 16.46
N ALA A 186 26.27 -4.98 16.49
CA ALA A 186 25.96 -6.01 15.50
C ALA A 186 25.47 -5.48 14.14
N ASP A 187 25.05 -4.22 14.06
CA ASP A 187 24.40 -3.63 12.87
C ASP A 187 25.18 -2.39 12.35
N GLN A 188 26.45 -2.26 12.71
CA GLN A 188 27.27 -1.10 12.34
C GLN A 188 27.43 -0.93 10.82
N ASP A 189 27.41 -2.02 10.07
CA ASP A 189 27.51 -2.02 8.61
C ASP A 189 26.24 -1.52 7.91
N LEU A 190 25.08 -1.58 8.60
CA LEU A 190 23.81 -1.08 8.06
C LEU A 190 23.63 0.42 8.26
N ILE A 191 24.40 1.06 9.16
CA ILE A 191 24.18 2.44 9.56
C ILE A 191 24.17 3.42 8.37
N PRO A 192 25.11 3.36 7.40
CA PRO A 192 25.09 4.28 6.26
C PRO A 192 23.81 4.16 5.43
N CYS A 193 23.36 2.93 5.14
CA CYS A 193 22.11 2.67 4.43
C CYS A 193 20.90 3.21 5.20
N LYS A 194 20.83 2.96 6.51
CA LYS A 194 19.73 3.44 7.36
C LYS A 194 19.68 4.96 7.41
N SER A 195 20.84 5.62 7.49
CA SER A 195 20.93 7.08 7.49
C SER A 195 20.37 7.66 6.20
N LEU A 196 20.76 7.10 5.05
CA LEU A 196 20.21 7.53 3.76
C LEU A 196 18.69 7.35 3.72
N LEU A 197 18.15 6.19 4.12
CA LEU A 197 16.70 5.96 4.16
C LEU A 197 15.94 6.92 5.09
N ARG A 198 16.56 7.31 6.20
CA ARG A 198 15.96 8.28 7.14
C ARG A 198 15.88 9.67 6.53
N ASP A 199 16.90 10.05 5.76
CA ASP A 199 16.99 11.38 5.17
C ASP A 199 16.14 11.50 3.88
N MET A 200 15.64 10.38 3.35
CA MET A 200 14.69 10.34 2.23
C MET A 200 13.25 10.68 2.68
N PRO A 201 12.43 11.30 1.81
CA PRO A 201 11.02 11.44 2.09
C PRO A 201 10.33 10.07 2.16
N HIS A 202 9.34 9.90 3.05
CA HIS A 202 8.56 8.67 3.14
C HIS A 202 7.83 8.35 1.83
N VAL A 203 7.34 9.39 1.16
CA VAL A 203 6.57 9.37 -0.08
C VAL A 203 6.92 10.62 -0.91
N GLU A 204 6.77 10.58 -2.23
CA GLU A 204 7.15 11.68 -3.13
C GLU A 204 5.93 12.51 -3.57
N GLY A 205 6.08 13.83 -3.57
CA GLY A 205 5.10 14.76 -4.14
C GLY A 205 3.77 14.87 -3.38
N ALA A 206 2.87 15.72 -3.90
CA ALA A 206 1.59 16.02 -3.24
C ALA A 206 0.59 14.85 -3.23
N ASN A 207 0.75 13.90 -4.17
CA ASN A 207 -0.09 12.71 -4.26
C ASN A 207 0.52 11.50 -3.52
N LEU A 208 1.61 11.70 -2.78
CA LEU A 208 2.25 10.69 -1.92
C LEU A 208 2.65 9.42 -2.69
N TYR A 209 3.39 9.60 -3.78
CA TYR A 209 3.88 8.53 -4.64
C TYR A 209 4.93 7.65 -3.94
N VAL A 210 4.88 6.35 -4.19
CA VAL A 210 5.83 5.33 -3.72
C VAL A 210 6.48 4.56 -4.88
N ASP A 211 6.41 5.10 -6.08
CA ASP A 211 7.09 4.61 -7.28
C ASP A 211 8.32 5.48 -7.68
N GLY A 212 8.61 6.51 -6.88
CA GLY A 212 9.70 7.47 -7.08
C GLY A 212 10.86 7.33 -6.07
N ASP A 213 11.61 8.42 -5.84
CA ASP A 213 12.79 8.42 -4.97
C ASP A 213 12.42 8.62 -3.49
N SER A 214 11.76 7.60 -2.92
CA SER A 214 11.24 7.64 -1.55
C SER A 214 11.59 6.40 -0.74
N GLN A 215 11.55 6.55 0.60
CA GLN A 215 11.65 5.42 1.53
C GLN A 215 10.54 4.40 1.27
N GLY A 216 9.33 4.86 0.93
CA GLY A 216 8.19 4.00 0.65
C GLY A 216 8.42 3.07 -0.55
N CYS A 217 9.05 3.56 -1.62
CA CYS A 217 9.49 2.66 -2.70
C CYS A 217 10.44 1.57 -2.17
N ARG A 218 11.48 1.95 -1.40
CA ARG A 218 12.49 1.00 -0.93
C ARG A 218 11.89 -0.04 0.02
N ALA A 219 10.96 0.38 0.88
CA ALA A 219 10.21 -0.51 1.77
C ALA A 219 9.31 -1.48 1.00
N LEU A 220 8.64 -1.01 -0.06
CA LEU A 220 7.83 -1.86 -0.93
C LEU A 220 8.69 -2.88 -1.68
N HIS A 221 9.77 -2.41 -2.31
CA HIS A 221 10.65 -3.29 -3.09
C HIS A 221 11.54 -4.20 -2.23
N SER A 222 11.81 -3.88 -0.95
CA SER A 222 12.51 -4.81 -0.06
C SER A 222 11.66 -6.03 0.30
N VAL A 223 10.34 -5.91 0.30
CA VAL A 223 9.46 -7.08 0.46
C VAL A 223 9.59 -7.99 -0.76
N TYR A 224 9.52 -7.45 -1.98
CA TYR A 224 9.66 -8.25 -3.21
C TYR A 224 11.06 -8.84 -3.38
N ALA A 225 12.10 -8.03 -3.15
CA ALA A 225 13.49 -8.45 -3.29
C ALA A 225 13.89 -9.57 -2.31
N SER A 226 13.16 -9.74 -1.21
CA SER A 226 13.39 -10.84 -0.26
C SER A 226 13.12 -12.23 -0.86
N THR A 227 12.34 -12.31 -1.95
CA THR A 227 12.01 -13.57 -2.63
C THR A 227 12.23 -13.53 -4.15
N ASN A 228 12.38 -12.35 -4.74
CA ASN A 228 12.55 -12.15 -6.18
C ASN A 228 13.61 -11.08 -6.48
N SER A 229 14.79 -11.51 -6.94
CA SER A 229 15.94 -10.62 -7.18
C SER A 229 15.70 -9.58 -8.28
N ASP A 230 14.67 -9.73 -9.12
CA ASP A 230 14.37 -8.79 -10.20
C ASP A 230 13.98 -7.39 -9.66
N HIS A 231 13.62 -7.30 -8.38
CA HIS A 231 13.29 -6.05 -7.69
C HIS A 231 14.48 -5.39 -7.01
N CYS A 232 15.61 -6.08 -6.89
CA CYS A 232 16.82 -5.55 -6.25
C CYS A 232 17.21 -4.16 -6.80
N PRO A 233 17.25 -3.92 -8.13
CA PRO A 233 17.64 -2.62 -8.68
C PRO A 233 16.81 -1.43 -8.17
N HIS A 234 15.55 -1.65 -7.79
CA HIS A 234 14.65 -0.58 -7.34
C HIS A 234 14.90 -0.15 -5.89
N MET A 235 15.67 -0.93 -5.13
CA MET A 235 16.05 -0.57 -3.77
C MET A 235 17.24 0.41 -3.72
N SER A 236 17.97 0.55 -4.83
CA SER A 236 19.20 1.31 -4.92
C SER A 236 19.01 2.82 -4.64
N PHE A 237 20.00 3.47 -4.03
CA PHE A 237 20.05 4.93 -3.90
C PHE A 237 20.67 5.60 -5.13
N VAL A 238 21.37 4.82 -5.97
CA VAL A 238 21.86 5.25 -7.28
C VAL A 238 21.04 4.62 -8.41
N PRO A 239 20.90 5.25 -9.58
CA PRO A 239 20.15 4.69 -10.69
C PRO A 239 20.74 3.37 -11.21
N ILE A 240 19.98 2.27 -11.11
CA ILE A 240 20.32 0.95 -11.67
C ILE A 240 19.19 0.49 -12.59
N LYS A 241 19.54 -0.11 -13.73
CA LYS A 241 18.55 -0.69 -14.65
C LYS A 241 18.02 -2.01 -14.10
N ASP A 242 16.71 -2.20 -14.17
CA ASP A 242 16.02 -3.46 -13.91
C ASP A 242 16.28 -4.49 -15.04
N VAL A 243 15.75 -5.69 -14.87
CA VAL A 243 15.83 -6.79 -15.86
C VAL A 243 15.22 -6.44 -17.22
N ASN A 244 14.38 -5.39 -17.28
CA ASN A 244 13.76 -4.87 -18.49
C ASN A 244 14.49 -3.63 -19.04
N GLY A 245 15.66 -3.28 -18.48
CA GLY A 245 16.47 -2.14 -18.88
C GLY A 245 15.91 -0.79 -18.46
N LYS A 246 14.90 -0.74 -17.57
CA LYS A 246 14.27 0.48 -17.06
C LYS A 246 14.89 0.88 -15.74
N ILE A 247 14.96 2.18 -15.48
CA ILE A 247 15.30 2.72 -14.15
C ILE A 247 13.96 3.07 -13.49
N LYS A 248 13.71 2.51 -12.30
CA LYS A 248 12.48 2.75 -11.52
C LYS A 248 12.85 3.24 -10.13
N CYS A 249 11.90 3.86 -9.43
CA CYS A 249 12.11 4.41 -8.09
C CYS A 249 13.18 5.49 -7.99
N GLN A 250 13.36 6.24 -9.06
CA GLN A 250 14.21 7.45 -9.08
C GLN A 250 13.38 8.67 -9.46
N GLU A 251 12.37 8.48 -10.31
CA GLU A 251 11.40 9.50 -10.68
C GLU A 251 10.03 8.82 -10.72
N SER A 252 9.02 9.42 -10.07
CA SER A 252 7.65 8.92 -10.11
C SER A 252 7.07 9.00 -11.53
N ALA A 253 6.22 8.04 -11.90
CA ALA A 253 5.45 8.11 -13.14
C ALA A 253 4.38 9.22 -13.10
N GLY A 254 4.06 9.75 -11.92
CA GLY A 254 3.16 10.89 -11.75
C GLY A 254 1.74 10.63 -12.25
N LEU A 255 1.25 9.38 -12.16
CA LEU A 255 -0.11 9.04 -12.56
C LEU A 255 -1.12 9.91 -11.79
N SER A 256 -2.10 10.46 -12.50
CA SER A 256 -3.12 11.32 -11.88
C SER A 256 -4.40 10.54 -11.62
N THR A 257 -5.02 10.76 -10.46
CA THR A 257 -6.36 10.22 -10.17
C THR A 257 -7.38 10.61 -11.24
N SER A 258 -7.28 11.82 -11.79
CA SER A 258 -8.18 12.32 -12.84
C SER A 258 -8.04 11.61 -14.19
N ASP A 259 -6.97 10.84 -14.40
CA ASP A 259 -6.79 10.08 -15.64
C ASP A 259 -7.72 8.86 -15.70
N TYR A 260 -8.20 8.39 -14.55
CA TYR A 260 -8.96 7.15 -14.40
C TYR A 260 -10.35 7.37 -13.77
N PHE A 261 -10.46 8.31 -12.85
CA PHE A 261 -11.67 8.58 -12.08
C PHE A 261 -12.24 9.94 -12.46
N THR A 262 -13.55 9.97 -12.72
CA THR A 262 -14.28 11.22 -12.95
C THR A 262 -14.56 11.92 -11.63
N GLN A 263 -14.93 13.21 -11.69
CA GLN A 263 -15.40 13.92 -10.50
C GLN A 263 -16.62 13.23 -9.87
N GLU A 264 -17.52 12.65 -10.67
CA GLU A 264 -18.68 11.92 -10.16
C GLU A 264 -18.26 10.67 -9.36
N ASP A 265 -17.20 9.98 -9.79
CA ASP A 265 -16.66 8.82 -9.06
C ASP A 265 -16.08 9.25 -7.71
N LEU A 266 -15.36 10.38 -7.68
CA LEU A 266 -14.81 10.97 -6.46
C LEU A 266 -15.92 11.45 -5.50
N ASP A 267 -16.97 12.08 -6.02
CA ASP A 267 -18.11 12.50 -5.21
C ASP A 267 -18.84 11.30 -4.56
N LYS A 268 -18.96 10.18 -5.31
CA LYS A 268 -19.51 8.92 -4.77
C LYS A 268 -18.58 8.30 -3.72
N PHE A 269 -17.27 8.37 -3.93
CA PHE A 269 -16.28 7.92 -2.96
C PHE A 269 -16.39 8.71 -1.66
N ASP A 270 -16.45 10.04 -1.74
CA ASP A 270 -16.60 10.91 -0.57
C ASP A 270 -17.89 10.63 0.20
N ALA A 271 -19.00 10.37 -0.52
CA ALA A 271 -20.25 9.95 0.09
C ALA A 271 -20.11 8.61 0.83
N PHE A 272 -19.42 7.63 0.23
CA PHE A 272 -19.17 6.34 0.87
C PHE A 272 -18.25 6.46 2.10
N VAL A 273 -17.23 7.33 2.06
CA VAL A 273 -16.39 7.66 3.22
C VAL A 273 -17.23 8.27 4.34
N GLN A 274 -18.13 9.20 4.00
CA GLN A 274 -19.03 9.83 4.96
C GLN A 274 -19.99 8.81 5.61
N GLU A 275 -20.59 7.92 4.82
CA GLU A 275 -21.45 6.83 5.31
C GLU A 275 -20.67 5.84 6.19
N SER A 276 -19.38 5.65 5.90
CA SER A 276 -18.46 4.78 6.64
C SER A 276 -17.71 5.49 7.78
N SER A 277 -18.09 6.73 8.13
CA SER A 277 -17.37 7.56 9.13
C SER A 277 -17.30 6.99 10.54
N PHE A 278 -18.11 5.97 10.86
CA PHE A 278 -17.96 5.21 12.10
C PHE A 278 -16.71 4.30 12.10
N ARG A 279 -16.14 4.05 10.93
CA ARG A 279 -14.98 3.19 10.68
C ARG A 279 -13.72 3.95 10.28
N VAL A 280 -13.86 5.07 9.59
CA VAL A 280 -12.75 5.89 9.09
C VAL A 280 -12.96 7.35 9.48
N ASP A 281 -11.88 8.14 9.56
CA ASP A 281 -12.01 9.56 9.83
C ASP A 281 -12.45 10.28 8.54
N TYR A 282 -13.41 11.19 8.65
CA TYR A 282 -13.84 12.04 7.54
C TYR A 282 -13.10 13.39 7.60
N PRO A 283 -12.60 13.93 6.47
CA PRO A 283 -12.71 13.41 5.10
C PRO A 283 -11.54 12.50 4.68
N SER A 284 -10.63 12.14 5.60
CA SER A 284 -9.37 11.46 5.25
C SER A 284 -9.57 10.09 4.62
N GLY A 285 -10.66 9.40 4.93
CA GLY A 285 -10.93 8.04 4.47
C GLY A 285 -10.06 6.99 5.15
N ALA A 286 -9.27 7.36 6.16
CA ALA A 286 -8.46 6.43 6.93
C ALA A 286 -8.50 6.80 8.43
N ARG A 287 -8.49 5.78 9.28
CA ARG A 287 -8.45 5.94 10.75
C ARG A 287 -7.45 4.96 11.34
N LEU A 288 -6.60 5.50 12.22
CA LEU A 288 -5.70 4.74 13.07
C LEU A 288 -6.43 4.43 14.38
N PHE A 289 -6.62 3.15 14.70
CA PHE A 289 -7.29 2.73 15.94
C PHE A 289 -6.31 2.51 17.07
N ASP A 290 -5.16 1.95 16.71
CA ASP A 290 -4.14 1.53 17.64
C ASP A 290 -2.79 1.62 16.96
N MET A 291 -1.79 1.99 17.73
CA MET A 291 -0.42 2.07 17.28
C MET A 291 0.47 1.87 18.49
N GLU A 292 1.40 0.92 18.38
CA GLU A 292 2.45 0.68 19.36
C GLU A 292 3.11 2.01 19.71
N GLU A 293 3.25 2.36 21.00
CA GLU A 293 3.94 3.60 21.37
C GLU A 293 5.37 3.58 20.84
N MET A 294 5.81 4.70 20.24
CA MET A 294 7.22 4.81 19.85
C MET A 294 8.05 4.91 21.12
N THR A 295 9.17 4.19 21.14
CA THR A 295 10.19 4.41 22.16
C THR A 295 10.81 5.80 21.99
N GLU A 296 11.37 6.36 23.06
CA GLU A 296 12.04 7.67 23.00
C GLU A 296 13.14 7.70 21.92
N GLU A 297 13.85 6.59 21.73
CA GLU A 297 14.85 6.40 20.67
C GLU A 297 14.22 6.50 19.26
N GLU A 298 13.07 5.86 19.03
CA GLU A 298 12.34 5.95 17.77
C GLU A 298 11.79 7.37 17.52
N ILE A 299 11.34 8.07 18.57
CA ILE A 299 10.86 9.47 18.49
C ILE A 299 12.01 10.40 18.07
N LEU A 300 13.15 10.30 18.74
CA LEU A 300 14.34 11.10 18.42
C LEU A 300 14.84 10.80 16.99
N GLY A 301 14.78 9.53 16.57
CA GLY A 301 15.07 9.13 15.19
C GLY A 301 14.08 9.67 14.16
N PHE A 302 12.80 9.81 14.51
CA PHE A 302 11.74 10.28 13.61
C PHE A 302 11.79 11.80 13.36
N TYR A 303 12.03 12.59 14.41
CA TYR A 303 12.08 14.06 14.28
C TYR A 303 13.45 14.60 13.88
N GLY A 304 14.49 13.75 13.84
CA GLY A 304 15.87 14.18 13.68
C GLY A 304 16.33 15.09 14.82
N ASP A 305 17.61 15.47 14.84
CA ASP A 305 18.13 16.52 15.72
C ASP A 305 17.60 17.91 15.30
N VAL A 306 16.29 18.08 15.12
CA VAL A 306 15.67 19.37 15.31
C VAL A 306 15.91 19.68 16.77
N ALA A 307 16.99 20.40 17.04
CA ALA A 307 17.36 20.85 18.38
C ALA A 307 16.08 21.38 19.04
N LEU A 308 15.50 20.57 19.92
CA LEU A 308 14.46 20.98 20.85
C LEU A 308 15.18 21.93 21.79
N GLY A 309 15.43 23.15 21.32
CA GLY A 309 15.94 24.23 22.14
C GLY A 309 14.94 24.40 23.26
N GLU A 310 15.27 23.91 24.45
CA GLU A 310 14.51 23.92 25.70
C GLU A 310 13.17 24.65 25.61
N ILE A 311 12.18 24.00 25.03
CA ILE A 311 10.79 24.44 25.18
C ILE A 311 10.34 23.81 26.49
N GLU A 312 10.47 24.55 27.59
CA GLU A 312 9.78 24.25 28.84
C GLU A 312 8.26 24.37 28.61
N THR A 313 7.64 23.34 28.02
CA THR A 313 6.18 23.19 28.04
C THR A 313 5.80 22.39 29.28
N GLU A 314 5.27 23.08 30.29
CA GLU A 314 4.41 22.47 31.32
C GLU A 314 3.19 21.86 30.62
N ILE A 315 3.24 20.55 30.35
CA ILE A 315 2.05 19.79 29.96
C ILE A 315 1.37 19.35 31.25
N GLU A 316 0.34 20.10 31.65
CA GLU A 316 -0.56 19.70 32.73
C GLU A 316 -1.50 18.60 32.20
N VAL A 317 -1.18 17.33 32.48
CA VAL A 317 -2.01 16.19 32.12
C VAL A 317 -3.19 16.10 33.10
N ASP A 318 -4.36 16.62 32.71
CA ASP A 318 -5.61 16.43 33.46
C ASP A 318 -6.10 14.98 33.31
N ALA A 319 -5.90 14.18 34.37
CA ALA A 319 -6.23 12.75 34.44
C ALA A 319 -7.73 12.44 34.63
N SER A 320 -8.66 13.37 34.37
CA SER A 320 -10.06 13.24 34.79
C SER A 320 -11.06 12.65 33.78
N SER A 321 -10.64 12.09 32.63
CA SER A 321 -11.61 11.54 31.65
C SER A 321 -11.30 10.15 31.08
N ALA A 322 -10.82 9.21 31.91
CA ALA A 322 -10.89 7.79 31.60
C ALA A 322 -12.18 7.17 32.17
N LYS A 323 -13.29 7.24 31.41
CA LYS A 323 -14.46 6.37 31.61
C LYS A 323 -14.58 5.39 30.44
N ILE A 324 -13.91 4.25 30.59
CA ILE A 324 -14.14 3.07 29.78
C ILE A 324 -15.46 2.44 30.25
N GLY A 325 -16.52 2.63 29.46
CA GLY A 325 -17.77 1.91 29.61
C GLY A 325 -17.70 0.59 28.85
N MET A 326 -17.34 -0.49 29.55
CA MET A 326 -17.64 -1.85 29.09
C MET A 326 -19.08 -2.20 29.47
N SER A 327 -19.97 -2.30 28.48
CA SER A 327 -21.23 -3.02 28.60
C SER A 327 -21.56 -3.72 27.29
N GLY A 328 -21.76 -5.03 27.36
CA GLY A 328 -21.75 -5.94 26.23
C GLY A 328 -22.92 -5.84 25.25
N PHE A 329 -22.77 -6.55 24.14
CA PHE A 329 -23.86 -7.02 23.30
C PHE A 329 -23.52 -8.39 22.73
N ALA A 330 -24.52 -9.27 22.79
CA ALA A 330 -24.47 -10.64 22.29
C ALA A 330 -25.18 -10.74 20.93
N LEU A 331 -24.65 -11.64 20.09
CA LEU A 331 -25.31 -12.57 19.16
C LEU A 331 -26.11 -12.07 17.92
N ALA A 332 -25.90 -12.82 16.83
CA ALA A 332 -26.62 -12.91 15.53
C ALA A 332 -26.24 -11.83 14.48
N VAL A 333 -25.94 -12.16 13.21
CA VAL A 333 -26.80 -12.86 12.23
C VAL A 333 -25.99 -13.55 11.11
N LEU A 334 -26.53 -14.69 10.66
CA LEU A 334 -26.19 -15.51 9.49
C LEU A 334 -26.48 -14.84 8.13
N VAL A 335 -25.68 -15.24 7.12
CA VAL A 335 -26.04 -15.45 5.69
C VAL A 335 -26.51 -14.25 4.87
N SER A 336 -25.69 -13.85 3.89
CA SER A 336 -25.99 -13.57 2.46
C SER A 336 -24.64 -13.14 1.82
N PHE A 337 -24.20 -13.57 0.64
CA PHE A 337 -24.90 -13.61 -0.63
C PHE A 337 -24.36 -14.73 -1.56
N LEU A 338 -25.28 -15.56 -2.03
CA LEU A 338 -25.43 -15.82 -3.46
C LEU A 338 -26.33 -14.70 -3.97
N LEU A 339 -25.80 -13.82 -4.83
CA LEU A 339 -26.44 -13.18 -5.97
C LEU A 339 -25.41 -12.29 -6.65
#